data_AF-A0A2D0IMJ1-F1
#
_entry.id   AF-A0A2D0IMJ1-F1
#
_cell.length_a   1.000
_cell.length_b   1.000
_cell.length_c   1.000
_cell.angle_alpha   90.00
_cell.angle_beta   90.00
_cell.angle_gamma   90.00
#
_symmetry.space_group_name_H-M   'P 1'
#
loop_
_entity.id
_entity.type
_entity.pdbx_description
1 polymer ?
#
loop_
_entity_poly.entity_id
_entity_poly.type
_entity_poly.pdbx_seq_one_letter_code
_entity_poly.pdbx_strand_id
1 'polypeptide(L)'
;MIHFDLEDSVPLAQKEDARNSLLKHYPFDHKLPVAIRINSLDTEEGLKDILFLTERSLQPDIVIVPKSSIARDVPLISTYFKNSLIFSVIETIDNFFELRHLNHRPKALDGVIFGAADFAVDMDLNPQTLTNELSYIKAEISICAKRLGLHAIDSPCFSVFLSV
;
A
#
# COMPACT_ATOMS: atom_id res chain seq x y z
N MET A 1 10.30 -1.96 10.89
CA MET A 1 9.42 -0.93 10.32
C MET A 1 8.17 -0.85 11.18
N ILE A 2 7.65 0.35 11.42
CA ILE A 2 6.35 0.58 12.04
C ILE A 2 5.39 0.95 10.91
N HIS A 3 4.25 0.28 10.84
CA HIS A 3 3.22 0.53 9.83
C HIS A 3 1.99 1.12 10.50
N PHE A 4 1.65 2.37 10.14
CA PHE A 4 0.38 2.99 10.49
C PHE A 4 -0.60 2.82 9.35
N ASP A 5 -1.76 2.28 9.65
CA ASP A 5 -2.82 2.07 8.67
C ASP A 5 -3.94 3.08 8.89
N LEU A 6 -4.27 3.83 7.84
CA LEU A 6 -5.44 4.72 7.80
C LEU A 6 -6.58 4.13 6.96
N GLU A 7 -6.36 3.00 6.28
CA GLU A 7 -7.27 2.41 5.31
C GLU A 7 -8.16 1.32 5.92
N ASP A 8 -8.13 0.07 5.44
CA ASP A 8 -9.21 -0.88 5.69
C ASP A 8 -9.33 -1.37 7.15
N SER A 9 -8.30 -1.19 7.99
CA SER A 9 -8.41 -1.46 9.43
C SER A 9 -9.14 -0.36 10.22
N VAL A 10 -9.44 0.79 9.59
CA VAL A 10 -10.08 1.94 10.22
C VAL A 10 -11.50 2.12 9.65
N PRO A 11 -12.55 2.01 10.49
CA PRO A 11 -13.92 2.31 10.06
C PRO A 11 -14.05 3.76 9.57
N LEU A 12 -14.96 4.01 8.62
CA LEU A 12 -15.16 5.35 8.04
C LEU A 12 -15.38 6.45 9.10
N ALA A 13 -16.19 6.16 10.12
CA ALA A 13 -16.50 7.11 11.20
C ALA A 13 -15.28 7.44 12.11
N GLN A 14 -14.20 6.68 12.02
CA GLN A 14 -13.00 6.82 12.86
C GLN A 14 -11.79 7.34 12.06
N LYS A 15 -11.93 7.66 10.78
CA LYS A 15 -10.81 8.11 9.93
C LYS A 15 -10.13 9.37 10.46
N GLU A 16 -10.92 10.33 10.93
CA GLU A 16 -10.39 11.55 11.55
C GLU A 16 -9.65 11.26 12.86
N ASP A 17 -10.23 10.44 13.73
CA ASP A 17 -9.59 10.02 14.97
C ASP A 17 -8.29 9.24 14.72
N ALA A 18 -8.25 8.39 13.69
CA ALA A 18 -7.05 7.66 13.28
C ALA A 18 -5.93 8.60 12.83
N ARG A 19 -6.22 9.64 12.04
CA ARG A 19 -5.24 10.68 11.66
C ARG A 19 -4.69 11.41 12.89
N ASN A 20 -5.57 11.80 13.80
CA ASN A 20 -5.17 12.47 15.05
C ASN A 20 -4.32 11.56 15.94
N SER A 21 -4.66 10.27 16.00
CA SER A 21 -3.88 9.25 16.72
C SER A 21 -2.52 9.03 16.07
N LEU A 22 -2.45 8.98 14.74
CA LEU A 22 -1.20 8.91 13.99
C LEU A 22 -0.28 10.07 14.39
N LEU A 23 -0.74 11.32 14.34
CA LEU A 23 0.05 12.48 14.71
C LEU A 23 0.57 12.40 16.15
N LYS A 24 -0.27 11.96 17.08
CA LYS A 24 0.10 11.82 18.50
C LYS A 24 1.21 10.79 18.72
N HIS A 25 1.26 9.74 17.91
CA HIS A 25 2.19 8.61 18.08
C HIS A 25 3.28 8.57 17.00
N TYR A 26 3.35 9.56 16.12
CA TYR A 26 4.30 9.60 15.03
C TYR A 26 5.74 9.73 15.57
N PRO A 27 6.64 8.78 15.27
CA PRO A 27 7.99 8.80 15.82
C PRO A 27 8.90 9.69 14.96
N PHE A 28 8.96 10.99 15.26
CA PHE A 28 9.77 11.98 14.52
C PHE A 28 11.28 11.70 14.48
N ASP A 29 11.80 10.85 15.36
CA ASP A 29 13.20 10.43 15.35
C ASP A 29 13.49 9.21 14.43
N HIS A 30 12.44 8.60 13.84
CA HIS A 30 12.51 7.50 12.86
C HIS A 30 13.50 6.38 13.22
N LYS A 31 13.59 6.00 14.50
CA LYS A 31 14.48 4.90 14.95
C LYS A 31 14.25 3.58 14.21
N LEU A 32 13.04 3.38 13.70
CA LEU A 32 12.67 2.34 12.75
C LEU A 32 12.00 3.01 11.55
N PRO A 33 12.13 2.45 10.32
CA PRO A 33 11.40 2.96 9.17
C PRO A 33 9.90 3.05 9.46
N VAL A 34 9.28 4.17 9.13
CA VAL A 34 7.86 4.46 9.31
C VAL A 34 7.16 4.35 7.96
N ALA A 35 6.23 3.40 7.85
CA ALA A 35 5.32 3.29 6.73
C ALA A 35 3.93 3.82 7.12
N ILE A 36 3.30 4.58 6.23
CA ILE A 36 1.90 4.96 6.35
C ILE A 36 1.16 4.43 5.14
N ARG A 37 0.13 3.60 5.36
CA ARG A 37 -0.87 3.27 4.35
C ARG A 37 -1.99 4.29 4.44
N ILE A 38 -2.11 5.09 3.38
CA ILE A 38 -3.19 6.05 3.20
C ILE A 38 -4.44 5.36 2.67
N ASN A 39 -5.58 6.03 2.71
CA ASN A 39 -6.77 5.61 1.99
C ASN A 39 -6.58 5.75 0.46
N SER A 40 -7.37 4.99 -0.31
CA SER A 40 -7.38 5.10 -1.77
C SER A 40 -7.64 6.53 -2.23
N LEU A 41 -6.88 6.97 -3.23
CA LEU A 41 -7.00 8.31 -3.82
C LEU A 41 -8.29 8.53 -4.61
N ASP A 42 -9.03 7.46 -4.89
CA ASP A 42 -10.38 7.56 -5.46
C ASP A 42 -11.45 7.92 -4.41
N THR A 43 -11.06 8.10 -3.14
CA THR A 43 -11.95 8.45 -2.01
C THR A 43 -11.63 9.82 -1.41
N GLU A 44 -12.65 10.45 -0.81
CA GLU A 44 -12.46 11.71 -0.06
C GLU A 44 -11.45 11.55 1.08
N GLU A 45 -11.44 10.39 1.74
CA GLU A 45 -10.53 10.11 2.85
C GLU A 45 -9.07 10.01 2.39
N GLY A 46 -8.79 9.51 1.18
CA GLY A 46 -7.43 9.52 0.62
C GLY A 46 -6.89 10.93 0.40
N LEU A 47 -7.73 11.83 -0.09
CA LEU A 47 -7.36 13.24 -0.26
C LEU A 47 -7.14 13.93 1.10
N LYS A 48 -8.01 13.64 2.08
CA LYS A 48 -7.83 14.13 3.46
C LYS A 48 -6.56 13.60 4.12
N ASP A 49 -6.14 12.37 3.82
CA ASP A 49 -4.88 11.82 4.32
C ASP A 49 -3.68 12.61 3.77
N ILE A 50 -3.62 12.86 2.45
CA ILE A 50 -2.55 13.67 1.85
C ILE A 50 -2.54 15.06 2.48
N LEU A 51 -3.70 15.72 2.57
CA LEU A 51 -3.82 17.06 3.15
C LEU A 51 -3.32 17.07 4.59
N PHE A 52 -3.78 16.12 5.41
CA PHE A 52 -3.39 16.02 6.81
C PHE A 52 -1.88 15.82 6.97
N LEU A 53 -1.29 14.87 6.25
CA LEU A 53 0.15 14.60 6.34
C LEU A 53 0.99 15.82 5.91
N THR A 54 0.58 16.50 4.83
CA THR A 54 1.29 17.67 4.32
C THR A 54 1.15 18.89 5.24
N GLU A 55 -0.04 19.20 5.74
CA GLU A 55 -0.29 20.31 6.68
C GLU A 55 0.45 20.11 8.01
N ARG A 56 0.60 18.86 8.45
CA ARG A 56 1.34 18.50 9.67
C ARG A 56 2.83 18.26 9.43
N SER A 57 3.30 18.42 8.20
CA SER A 57 4.69 18.19 7.80
C SER A 57 5.21 16.79 8.18
N LEU A 58 4.35 15.78 8.13
CA LEU A 58 4.70 14.38 8.36
C LEU A 58 5.27 13.78 7.07
N GLN A 59 6.47 13.24 7.15
CA GLN A 59 7.19 12.65 6.01
C GLN A 59 7.61 11.22 6.36
N PRO A 60 6.71 10.22 6.19
CA PRO A 60 7.06 8.82 6.48
C PRO A 60 8.19 8.35 5.57
N ASP A 61 8.96 7.35 6.00
CA ASP A 61 9.97 6.74 5.13
C ASP A 61 9.33 6.02 3.94
N ILE A 62 8.11 5.51 4.13
CA ILE A 62 7.35 4.78 3.10
C ILE A 62 5.90 5.26 3.07
N VAL A 63 5.40 5.60 1.88
CA VAL A 63 3.97 5.79 1.63
C VAL A 63 3.44 4.57 0.88
N ILE A 64 2.42 3.91 1.45
CA ILE A 64 1.74 2.77 0.84
C ILE A 64 0.42 3.29 0.25
N VAL A 65 0.23 3.09 -1.06
CA VAL A 65 -0.91 3.58 -1.82
C VAL A 65 -1.78 2.38 -2.23
N PRO A 66 -2.94 2.16 -1.58
CA PRO A 66 -3.86 1.10 -1.94
C PRO A 66 -4.67 1.48 -3.19
N LYS A 67 -5.20 0.46 -3.87
CA LYS A 67 -6.14 0.52 -5.00
C LYS A 67 -5.68 1.52 -6.07
N SER A 68 -4.37 1.59 -6.26
CA SER A 68 -3.73 2.65 -7.04
C SER A 68 -3.68 2.32 -8.52
N SER A 69 -3.86 3.33 -9.38
CA SER A 69 -3.28 3.33 -10.72
C SER A 69 -1.85 3.82 -10.63
N ILE A 70 -0.88 2.97 -10.96
CA ILE A 70 0.55 3.28 -10.85
C ILE A 70 0.92 4.53 -11.67
N ALA A 71 0.44 4.63 -12.91
CA ALA A 71 0.75 5.72 -13.82
C ALA A 71 0.17 7.06 -13.37
N ARG A 72 -0.98 7.05 -12.67
CA ARG A 72 -1.67 8.26 -12.19
C ARG A 72 -1.21 8.67 -10.79
N ASP A 73 -1.22 7.73 -9.86
CA ASP A 73 -1.17 8.02 -8.43
C ASP A 73 0.26 8.16 -7.92
N VAL A 74 1.19 7.34 -8.41
CA VAL A 74 2.58 7.39 -7.96
C VAL A 74 3.25 8.75 -8.25
N PRO A 75 3.13 9.32 -9.47
CA PRO A 75 3.66 10.66 -9.73
C PRO A 75 3.03 11.71 -8.82
N LEU A 76 1.71 11.64 -8.59
CA LEU A 76 0.99 12.59 -7.72
C LEU A 76 1.53 12.53 -6.28
N ILE A 77 1.60 11.34 -5.68
CA ILE A 77 2.12 11.13 -4.31
C ILE A 77 3.56 11.63 -4.20
N SER A 78 4.40 11.38 -5.22
CA SER A 78 5.79 11.83 -5.22
C SER A 78 5.97 13.35 -5.17
N THR A 79 4.95 14.13 -5.56
CA THR A 79 5.01 15.59 -5.44
C THR A 79 4.95 16.08 -4.00
N TYR A 80 4.23 15.35 -3.13
CA TYR A 80 4.01 15.68 -1.72
C TYR A 80 5.05 15.02 -0.79
N PHE A 81 5.50 13.81 -1.14
CA PHE A 81 6.35 12.96 -0.30
C PHE A 81 7.71 12.66 -0.96
N LYS A 82 8.47 13.73 -1.26
CA LYS A 82 9.69 13.67 -2.09
C LYS A 82 10.83 12.82 -1.52
N ASN A 83 10.84 12.61 -0.21
CA ASN A 83 11.87 11.85 0.49
C ASN A 83 11.39 10.45 0.92
N SER A 84 10.14 10.12 0.62
CA SER A 84 9.54 8.83 0.94
C SER A 84 9.72 7.86 -0.21
N LEU A 85 9.91 6.59 0.11
CA LEU A 85 9.71 5.52 -0.85
C LEU A 85 8.21 5.33 -1.10
N ILE A 86 7.80 5.07 -2.33
CA ILE A 86 6.39 4.86 -2.66
C ILE A 86 6.15 3.41 -3.04
N PHE A 87 5.22 2.78 -2.33
CA PHE A 87 4.80 1.40 -2.55
C PHE A 87 3.34 1.39 -3.01
N SER A 88 3.08 0.75 -4.14
CA SER A 88 1.73 0.52 -4.65
C SER A 88 1.23 -0.86 -4.18
N VAL A 89 -0.02 -0.94 -3.72
CA VAL A 89 -0.63 -2.24 -3.40
C VAL A 89 -1.28 -2.80 -4.67
N ILE A 90 -0.83 -3.99 -5.07
CA ILE A 90 -1.37 -4.77 -6.18
C ILE A 90 -2.47 -5.65 -5.62
N GLU A 91 -3.70 -5.20 -5.76
CA GLU A 91 -4.88 -5.79 -5.11
C GLU A 91 -6.15 -5.76 -5.96
N THR A 92 -6.02 -5.45 -7.24
CA THR A 92 -7.11 -5.56 -8.23
C THR A 92 -6.53 -6.14 -9.53
N ILE A 93 -7.39 -6.71 -10.38
CA ILE A 93 -7.02 -7.22 -11.70
C ILE A 93 -6.39 -6.09 -12.54
N ASP A 94 -6.99 -4.89 -12.50
CA ASP A 94 -6.52 -3.74 -13.26
C ASP A 94 -5.11 -3.29 -12.86
N ASN A 95 -4.83 -3.15 -11.56
CA ASN A 95 -3.49 -2.74 -11.10
C ASN A 95 -2.43 -3.83 -11.35
N PHE A 96 -2.83 -5.10 -11.33
CA PHE A 96 -1.96 -6.22 -11.70
C PHE A 96 -1.57 -6.17 -13.18
N PHE A 97 -2.55 -5.97 -14.08
CA PHE A 97 -2.25 -5.82 -15.50
C PHE A 97 -1.43 -4.57 -15.77
N GLU A 98 -1.71 -3.45 -15.10
CA GLU A 98 -0.88 -2.24 -15.22
C GLU A 98 0.58 -2.55 -14.91
N LEU A 99 0.87 -3.16 -13.75
CA LEU A 99 2.23 -3.58 -13.36
C LEU A 99 2.87 -4.50 -14.41
N ARG A 100 2.12 -5.49 -14.90
CA ARG A 100 2.57 -6.46 -15.90
C ARG A 100 2.99 -5.78 -17.21
N HIS A 101 2.25 -4.76 -17.62
CA HIS A 101 2.44 -4.06 -18.90
C HIS A 101 3.44 -2.89 -18.84
N LEU A 102 3.95 -2.51 -17.67
CA LEU A 102 5.00 -1.50 -17.57
C LEU A 102 6.26 -1.92 -18.34
N ASN A 103 6.70 -1.08 -19.27
CA ASN A 103 7.94 -1.33 -20.03
C ASN A 103 9.21 -0.96 -19.25
N HIS A 104 9.09 0.02 -18.36
CA HIS A 104 10.17 0.55 -17.54
C HIS A 104 9.62 0.95 -16.18
N ARG A 105 10.51 1.01 -15.17
CA ARG A 105 10.17 1.46 -13.83
C ARG A 105 9.70 2.92 -13.84
N PRO A 106 8.49 3.24 -13.35
CA PRO A 106 8.10 4.62 -13.09
C PRO A 106 9.06 5.25 -12.08
N LYS A 107 9.50 6.49 -12.35
CA LYS A 107 10.61 7.13 -11.62
C LYS A 107 10.44 7.14 -10.09
N ALA A 108 9.22 7.30 -9.61
CA ALA A 108 8.92 7.43 -8.19
C ALA A 108 8.30 6.16 -7.57
N LEU A 109 8.16 5.06 -8.31
CA LEU A 109 7.70 3.79 -7.74
C LEU A 109 8.92 3.05 -7.18
N ASP A 110 8.90 2.65 -5.92
CA ASP A 110 10.01 1.94 -5.26
C ASP A 110 9.72 0.47 -4.98
N GLY A 111 8.44 0.14 -4.78
CA GLY A 111 8.04 -1.24 -4.55
C GLY A 111 6.57 -1.50 -4.78
N VAL A 112 6.22 -2.77 -4.71
CA VAL A 112 4.85 -3.26 -4.77
C VAL A 112 4.59 -4.21 -3.60
N ILE A 113 3.36 -4.16 -3.09
CA ILE A 113 2.85 -5.06 -2.05
C ILE A 113 1.69 -5.84 -2.64
N PHE A 114 1.65 -7.16 -2.48
CA PHE A 114 0.49 -7.93 -2.92
C PHE A 114 -0.63 -7.87 -1.87
N GLY A 115 -1.80 -7.35 -2.23
CA GLY A 115 -3.00 -7.37 -1.39
C GLY A 115 -3.88 -8.57 -1.73
N ALA A 116 -3.55 -9.75 -1.20
CA ALA A 116 -4.16 -11.01 -1.65
C ALA A 116 -5.66 -11.11 -1.35
N ALA A 117 -6.13 -10.51 -0.25
CA ALA A 117 -7.53 -10.57 0.16
C ALA A 117 -8.43 -9.77 -0.78
N ASP A 118 -8.08 -8.51 -1.06
CA ASP A 118 -8.84 -7.67 -1.98
C ASP A 118 -8.70 -8.16 -3.42
N PHE A 119 -7.52 -8.64 -3.82
CA PHE A 119 -7.33 -9.25 -5.14
C PHE A 119 -8.23 -10.47 -5.35
N ALA A 120 -8.39 -11.30 -4.31
CA ALA A 120 -9.31 -12.43 -4.36
C ALA A 120 -10.76 -12.00 -4.52
N VAL A 121 -11.20 -10.99 -3.78
CA VAL A 121 -12.56 -10.42 -3.91
C VAL A 121 -12.78 -9.88 -5.31
N ASP A 122 -11.80 -9.18 -5.87
CA ASP A 122 -11.85 -8.64 -7.24
C ASP A 122 -11.89 -9.73 -8.33
N MET A 123 -11.38 -10.93 -8.01
CA MET A 123 -11.49 -12.13 -8.85
C MET A 123 -12.76 -12.97 -8.61
N ASP A 124 -13.70 -12.49 -7.79
CA ASP A 124 -14.87 -13.26 -7.33
C ASP A 124 -14.51 -14.57 -6.60
N LEU A 125 -13.36 -14.60 -5.92
CA LEU A 125 -12.88 -15.72 -5.10
C LEU A 125 -13.11 -15.46 -3.61
N ASN A 126 -13.24 -16.52 -2.82
CA ASN A 126 -13.36 -16.41 -1.36
C ASN A 126 -11.96 -16.35 -0.70
N PRO A 127 -11.58 -15.23 -0.06
CA PRO A 127 -10.26 -15.08 0.56
C PRO A 127 -9.93 -16.13 1.63
N GLN A 128 -10.96 -16.69 2.29
CA GLN A 128 -10.80 -17.63 3.40
C GLN A 128 -10.44 -19.04 2.95
N THR A 129 -10.69 -19.38 1.68
CA THR A 129 -10.44 -20.72 1.14
C THR A 129 -9.19 -20.80 0.25
N LEU A 130 -8.50 -19.68 0.05
CA LEU A 130 -7.32 -19.58 -0.81
C LEU A 130 -6.08 -20.11 -0.10
N THR A 131 -5.88 -21.43 -0.16
CA THR A 131 -4.65 -22.03 0.38
C THR A 131 -3.47 -21.88 -0.57
N ASN A 132 -3.68 -21.96 -1.90
CA ASN A 132 -2.59 -21.86 -2.90
C ASN A 132 -2.95 -21.18 -4.23
N GLU A 133 -4.22 -20.82 -4.48
CA GLU A 133 -4.68 -20.42 -5.82
C GLU A 133 -4.03 -19.12 -6.34
N LEU A 134 -3.56 -18.25 -5.44
CA LEU A 134 -2.87 -17.02 -5.80
C LEU A 134 -1.34 -17.15 -5.94
N SER A 135 -0.79 -18.37 -5.82
CA SER A 135 0.68 -18.59 -5.94
C SER A 135 1.23 -18.13 -7.29
N TYR A 136 0.45 -18.33 -8.36
CA TYR A 136 0.78 -17.85 -9.69
C TYR A 136 0.93 -16.32 -9.72
N ILE A 137 -0.04 -15.61 -9.12
CA ILE A 137 -0.05 -14.13 -9.06
C ILE A 137 1.15 -13.63 -8.26
N LYS A 138 1.44 -14.22 -7.11
CA LYS A 138 2.64 -13.89 -6.30
C LYS A 138 3.94 -14.05 -7.09
N ALA A 139 4.07 -15.15 -7.84
CA ALA A 139 5.24 -15.40 -8.67
C ALA A 139 5.35 -14.37 -9.79
N GLU A 140 4.24 -14.04 -10.47
CA GLU A 140 4.23 -13.06 -11.56
C GLU A 140 4.54 -11.63 -11.07
N ILE A 141 3.98 -11.21 -9.93
CA ILE A 141 4.32 -9.93 -9.29
C ILE A 141 5.82 -9.88 -8.97
N SER A 142 6.37 -10.96 -8.39
CA SER A 142 7.80 -11.03 -8.05
C SER A 142 8.69 -10.89 -9.28
N ILE A 143 8.34 -11.54 -10.40
CA ILE A 143 9.05 -11.46 -11.67
C ILE A 143 8.96 -10.04 -12.25
N CYS A 144 7.76 -9.45 -12.28
CA CYS A 144 7.55 -8.10 -12.79
C CYS A 144 8.32 -7.05 -11.97
N ALA A 145 8.24 -7.14 -10.64
CA ALA A 145 8.99 -6.27 -9.74
C ALA A 145 10.50 -6.40 -9.96
N LYS A 146 11.03 -7.63 -10.05
CA LYS A 146 12.45 -7.86 -10.31
C LYS A 146 12.90 -7.29 -11.67
N ARG A 147 12.09 -7.48 -12.72
CA ARG A 147 12.34 -6.91 -14.07
C ARG A 147 12.42 -5.39 -14.05
N LEU A 148 11.56 -4.75 -13.24
CA LEU A 148 11.50 -3.30 -13.09
C LEU A 148 12.50 -2.78 -12.04
N GLY A 149 13.23 -3.63 -11.32
CA GLY A 149 14.11 -3.19 -10.23
C GLY A 149 13.35 -2.56 -9.06
N LEU A 150 12.17 -3.11 -8.75
CA LEU A 150 11.30 -2.75 -7.64
C LEU A 150 11.46 -3.76 -6.49
N HIS A 151 11.18 -3.31 -5.27
CA HIS A 151 10.93 -4.21 -4.14
C HIS A 151 9.58 -4.91 -4.30
N ALA A 152 9.48 -6.17 -3.87
CA ALA A 152 8.23 -6.91 -3.81
C ALA A 152 8.00 -7.44 -2.40
N ILE A 153 6.82 -7.20 -1.85
CA ILE A 153 6.41 -7.64 -0.51
C ILE A 153 5.14 -8.48 -0.67
N ASP A 154 5.09 -9.62 0.00
CA ASP A 154 3.91 -10.51 0.00
C ASP A 154 2.81 -9.97 0.92
N SER A 155 1.60 -10.51 0.76
CA SER A 155 0.41 -10.17 1.53
C SER A 155 0.53 -10.50 3.02
N PRO A 156 -0.23 -9.82 3.90
CA PRO A 156 -0.44 -10.26 5.27
C PRO A 156 -0.88 -11.72 5.33
N CYS A 157 -0.42 -12.44 6.36
CA CYS A 157 -0.86 -13.80 6.67
C CYS A 157 -1.92 -13.76 7.78
N PHE A 158 -3.12 -14.27 7.50
CA PHE A 158 -4.23 -14.33 8.46
C PHE A 158 -4.16 -15.54 9.40
N SER A 159 -3.31 -16.52 9.10
CA SER A 159 -3.08 -17.69 9.95
C SER A 159 -2.18 -17.30 11.13
N VAL A 160 -2.79 -16.72 12.16
CA VAL A 160 -2.10 -16.26 13.38
C VAL A 160 -2.09 -17.31 14.49
N PHE A 161 -2.21 -18.60 14.16
CA PHE A 161 -2.19 -19.66 15.16
C PHE A 161 -0.87 -19.63 15.96
N LEU A 162 -0.96 -19.15 17.20
CA LEU A 162 0.01 -19.46 18.23
C LEU A 162 -0.18 -20.94 18.56
N SER A 163 0.83 -21.75 18.28
CA SER A 163 0.92 -23.09 18.86
C SER A 163 0.98 -22.91 20.37
N VAL A 164 -0.14 -23.17 21.06
CA VAL A 164 -0.17 -23.33 22.52
C VAL A 164 -0.03 -24.80 22.83
#